data_AF-A0A3A1XCY4-F1
#
_entry.id   AF-A0A3A1XCY4-F1
#
_cell.length_a   1.000
_cell.length_b   1.000
_cell.length_c   1.000
_cell.angle_alpha   90.00
_cell.angle_beta   90.00
_cell.angle_gamma   90.00
#
_symmetry.space_group_name_H-M   'P 1'
#
loop_
_entity.id
_entity.type
_entity.pdbx_description
1 polymer ?
#
loop_
_entity_poly.entity_id
_entity_poly.type
_entity_poly.pdbx_seq_one_letter_code
_entity_poly.pdbx_strand_id
1 'polypeptide(L)'
;MYPKKSKGGKMELKYGLKGKDRQPLIKAIEDSTGVKAVYLKTPSMSYRIGVFNISKDGTVTCSSEENLDDLKNMLDTDYGISLPVCACDGTQCFSVEFPKDKADVVKLRKILDNKGDLIKKALGVNSLNIKEEDDKLIFPWFEQANQPGLASYA
;
A
#
# COMPACT_ATOMS: atom_id res chain seq x y z
N MET A 1 -25.35 -15.93 27.32
CA MET A 1 -25.37 -15.68 25.87
C MET A 1 -25.23 -14.17 25.69
N TYR A 2 -24.01 -13.67 25.52
CA TYR A 2 -23.74 -12.25 25.28
C TYR A 2 -23.40 -12.07 23.80
N PRO A 3 -24.03 -11.14 23.07
CA PRO A 3 -23.59 -10.84 21.71
C PRO A 3 -22.21 -10.18 21.78
N LYS A 4 -21.21 -10.81 21.16
CA LYS A 4 -19.91 -10.18 20.93
C LYS A 4 -20.14 -8.96 20.05
N LYS A 5 -19.71 -7.79 20.54
CA LYS A 5 -19.73 -6.53 19.79
C LYS A 5 -19.05 -6.75 18.45
N SER A 6 -19.76 -6.46 17.36
CA SER A 6 -19.15 -6.26 16.04
C SER A 6 -18.13 -5.14 16.17
N LYS A 7 -16.83 -5.47 16.14
CA LYS A 7 -15.78 -4.48 15.89
C LYS A 7 -15.98 -4.06 14.44
N GLY A 8 -16.77 -3.01 14.22
CA GLY A 8 -16.75 -2.29 12.95
C GLY A 8 -15.31 -1.81 12.75
N GLY A 9 -14.57 -2.50 11.88
CA GLY A 9 -13.23 -2.10 11.51
C GLY A 9 -13.34 -0.71 10.88
N LYS A 10 -12.79 0.30 11.54
CA LYS A 10 -12.57 1.58 10.87
C LYS A 10 -11.57 1.30 9.76
N MET A 11 -11.99 1.47 8.52
CA MET A 11 -11.09 1.35 7.37
C MET A 11 -10.22 2.60 7.30
N GLU A 12 -8.95 2.38 7.00
CA GLU A 12 -7.92 3.42 7.05
C GLU A 12 -6.91 3.29 5.91
N LEU A 13 -6.53 4.41 5.33
CA LEU A 13 -5.51 4.54 4.28
C LEU A 13 -4.30 5.26 4.89
N LYS A 14 -3.18 4.56 5.04
CA LYS A 14 -1.97 5.08 5.71
C LYS A 14 -0.98 5.64 4.67
N TYR A 15 -1.03 6.96 4.41
CA TYR A 15 -0.08 7.60 3.48
C TYR A 15 1.29 7.91 4.12
N GLY A 16 1.39 7.91 5.45
CA GLY A 16 2.64 8.16 6.17
C GLY A 16 3.17 9.60 6.07
N LEU A 17 2.38 10.54 5.52
CA LEU A 17 2.75 11.93 5.31
C LEU A 17 2.62 12.73 6.62
N LYS A 18 3.72 13.35 7.05
CA LYS A 18 3.78 14.11 8.32
C LYS A 18 4.01 15.59 8.08
N GLY A 19 3.54 16.42 9.02
CA GLY A 19 3.85 17.85 9.03
C GLY A 19 3.40 18.57 7.74
N LYS A 20 4.37 19.15 7.02
CA LYS A 20 4.12 19.89 5.77
C LYS A 20 3.75 18.97 4.60
N ASP A 21 4.27 17.74 4.59
CA ASP A 21 4.04 16.78 3.50
C ASP A 21 2.59 16.27 3.48
N ARG A 22 1.83 16.52 4.55
CA ARG A 22 0.39 16.22 4.63
C ARG A 22 -0.49 17.24 3.90
N GLN A 23 0.02 18.44 3.62
CA GLN A 23 -0.72 19.50 2.91
C GLN A 23 -1.25 19.09 1.52
N PRO A 24 -0.46 18.45 0.63
CA PRO A 24 -0.98 17.99 -0.67
C PRO A 24 -2.13 17.00 -0.52
N LEU A 25 -2.06 16.09 0.46
CA LEU A 25 -3.15 15.14 0.76
C LEU A 25 -4.41 15.86 1.23
N ILE A 26 -4.29 16.83 2.14
CA ILE A 26 -5.44 17.63 2.60
C ILE A 26 -6.07 18.37 1.43
N LYS A 27 -5.25 19.05 0.63
CA LYS A 27 -5.72 19.85 -0.50
C LYS A 27 -6.44 19.00 -1.55
N ALA A 28 -5.89 17.84 -1.92
CA ALA A 28 -6.52 16.94 -2.88
C ALA A 28 -7.90 16.46 -2.41
N ILE A 29 -8.04 16.15 -1.12
CA ILE A 29 -9.32 15.73 -0.54
C ILE A 29 -10.30 16.91 -0.46
N GLU A 30 -9.84 18.13 -0.14
CA GLU A 30 -10.67 19.34 -0.20
C GLU A 30 -11.18 19.61 -1.62
N ASP A 31 -10.29 19.51 -2.62
CA ASP A 31 -10.61 19.79 -4.02
C ASP A 31 -11.59 18.74 -4.58
N SER A 32 -11.41 17.46 -4.24
CA SER A 32 -12.31 16.37 -4.66
C SER A 32 -13.69 16.44 -3.99
N THR A 33 -13.76 16.73 -2.69
CA THR A 33 -15.03 16.75 -1.95
C THR A 33 -15.73 18.11 -2.01
N GLY A 34 -15.03 19.17 -2.40
CA GLY A 34 -15.48 20.56 -2.31
C GLY A 34 -15.62 21.07 -0.87
N VAL A 35 -15.23 20.30 0.14
CA VAL A 35 -15.38 20.64 1.56
C VAL A 35 -14.05 21.14 2.10
N LYS A 36 -14.07 22.24 2.87
CA LYS A 36 -12.87 22.78 3.51
C LYS A 36 -12.43 21.96 4.72
N ALA A 37 -11.12 21.84 4.89
CA ALA A 37 -10.47 21.14 5.97
C ALA A 37 -10.54 21.93 7.28
N VAL A 38 -11.02 21.27 8.31
CA VAL A 38 -11.10 21.82 9.67
C VAL A 38 -10.03 21.18 10.54
N TYR A 39 -9.09 21.99 11.04
CA TYR A 39 -8.05 21.53 11.96
C TYR A 39 -8.61 21.32 13.38
N LEU A 40 -8.48 20.10 13.91
CA LEU A 40 -9.07 19.69 15.18
C LEU A 40 -8.22 20.01 16.43
N LYS A 41 -7.13 20.79 16.27
CA LYS A 41 -6.24 21.23 17.36
C LYS A 41 -5.67 20.06 18.19
N THR A 42 -5.04 20.38 19.32
CA THR A 42 -4.48 19.39 20.25
C THR A 42 -5.60 18.68 21.04
N PRO A 43 -5.45 17.39 21.39
CA PRO A 43 -4.26 16.55 21.22
C PRO A 43 -4.18 15.81 19.88
N SER A 44 -5.26 15.79 19.08
CA SER A 44 -5.33 14.94 17.88
C SER A 44 -4.50 15.44 16.70
N MET A 45 -4.40 16.77 16.53
CA MET A 45 -3.73 17.43 15.38
C MET A 45 -4.20 16.90 14.01
N SER A 46 -5.43 16.40 13.94
CA SER A 46 -6.06 15.87 12.73
C SER A 46 -6.83 16.94 11.96
N TYR A 47 -7.07 16.67 10.68
CA TYR A 47 -7.97 17.46 9.86
C TYR A 47 -9.25 16.67 9.59
N ARG A 48 -10.39 17.36 9.60
CA ARG A 48 -11.67 16.79 9.17
C ARG A 48 -12.11 17.45 7.87
N ILE A 49 -12.44 16.63 6.87
CA ILE A 49 -12.95 17.06 5.58
C ILE A 49 -14.20 16.23 5.28
N GLY A 50 -15.37 16.81 5.50
CA GLY A 50 -16.64 16.08 5.39
C GLY A 50 -16.67 14.82 6.28
N VAL A 51 -16.76 13.66 5.63
CA VAL A 51 -16.77 12.32 6.26
C VAL A 51 -15.36 11.75 6.52
N PHE A 52 -14.32 12.36 5.96
CA PHE A 52 -12.94 11.92 6.09
C PHE A 52 -12.25 12.58 7.28
N ASN A 53 -11.40 11.82 7.96
CA ASN A 53 -10.52 12.32 9.01
C ASN A 53 -9.07 11.95 8.70
N ILE A 54 -8.18 12.94 8.70
CA ILE A 54 -6.77 12.81 8.35
C ILE A 54 -5.94 12.98 9.63
N SER A 55 -5.32 11.92 10.09
CA SER A 55 -4.49 11.89 11.29
C SER A 55 -3.19 12.69 11.12
N LYS A 56 -2.51 12.98 12.23
CA LYS A 56 -1.20 13.66 12.26
C LYS A 56 -0.13 12.94 11.41
N ASP A 57 -0.24 11.62 11.30
CA ASP A 57 0.68 10.75 10.58
C ASP A 57 0.28 10.51 9.11
N GLY A 58 -0.72 11.23 8.61
CA GLY A 58 -1.18 11.11 7.23
C GLY A 58 -2.07 9.89 6.99
N THR A 59 -2.75 9.39 8.02
CA THR A 59 -3.75 8.32 7.88
C THR A 59 -5.12 8.91 7.62
N VAL A 60 -5.75 8.55 6.51
CA VAL A 60 -7.14 8.91 6.20
C VAL A 60 -8.06 7.83 6.72
N THR A 61 -9.09 8.21 7.47
CA THR A 61 -10.11 7.30 8.01
C THR A 61 -11.49 7.77 7.57
N CYS A 62 -12.36 6.81 7.26
CA CYS A 62 -13.75 7.05 6.92
C CYS A 62 -14.63 5.95 7.54
N SER A 63 -15.94 6.20 7.60
CA SER A 63 -16.91 5.21 8.05
C SER A 63 -17.41 4.29 6.92
N SER A 64 -17.19 4.66 5.65
CA SER A 64 -17.62 3.89 4.47
C SER A 64 -16.41 3.43 3.66
N GLU A 65 -16.40 2.15 3.26
CA GLU A 65 -15.36 1.52 2.43
C GLU A 65 -15.32 2.11 1.03
N GLU A 66 -16.48 2.20 0.38
CA GLU A 66 -16.65 2.73 -0.98
C GLU A 66 -16.01 4.12 -1.10
N ASN A 67 -16.29 4.99 -0.13
CA ASN A 67 -15.72 6.35 -0.09
C ASN A 67 -14.19 6.35 0.05
N LEU A 68 -13.58 5.34 0.67
CA LEU A 68 -12.12 5.25 0.78
C LEU A 68 -11.49 4.70 -0.49
N ASP A 69 -12.08 3.69 -1.11
CA ASP A 69 -11.57 3.14 -2.37
C ASP A 69 -11.69 4.15 -3.52
N ASP A 70 -12.80 4.86 -3.61
CA ASP A 70 -12.98 5.95 -4.58
C ASP A 70 -11.95 7.06 -4.35
N LEU A 71 -11.73 7.44 -3.09
CA LEU A 71 -10.73 8.44 -2.72
C LEU A 71 -9.32 7.97 -3.08
N LYS A 72 -8.98 6.70 -2.80
CA LYS A 72 -7.68 6.11 -3.11
C LYS A 72 -7.41 6.14 -4.61
N ASN A 73 -8.36 5.69 -5.42
CA ASN A 73 -8.23 5.64 -6.87
C ASN A 73 -8.10 7.04 -7.47
N MET A 74 -8.88 8.00 -6.97
CA MET A 74 -8.82 9.40 -7.38
C MET A 74 -7.48 10.05 -7.00
N LEU A 75 -6.99 9.84 -5.77
CA LEU A 75 -5.71 10.38 -5.31
C LEU A 75 -4.53 9.84 -6.13
N ASP A 76 -4.56 8.56 -6.48
CA ASP A 76 -3.53 7.93 -7.31
C ASP A 76 -3.57 8.45 -8.75
N THR A 77 -4.76 8.51 -9.36
CA THR A 77 -4.94 8.87 -10.77
C THR A 77 -4.73 10.36 -11.03
N ASP A 78 -5.34 11.23 -10.22
CA ASP A 78 -5.42 12.67 -10.51
C ASP A 78 -4.31 13.47 -9.83
N TYR A 79 -3.85 13.01 -8.67
CA TYR A 79 -2.89 13.74 -7.85
C TYR A 79 -1.53 13.03 -7.73
N GLY A 80 -1.41 11.79 -8.24
CA GLY A 80 -0.20 10.97 -8.08
C GLY A 80 0.14 10.65 -6.62
N ILE A 81 -0.83 10.82 -5.71
CA ILE A 81 -0.69 10.53 -4.28
C ILE A 81 -1.07 9.07 -4.10
N SER A 82 -0.14 8.19 -4.45
CA SER A 82 -0.28 6.78 -4.21
C SER A 82 -0.08 6.49 -2.71
N LEU A 83 -0.78 5.48 -2.21
CA LEU A 83 -0.37 4.89 -0.95
C LEU A 83 1.04 4.34 -1.12
N PRO A 84 1.92 4.43 -0.10
CA PRO A 84 3.18 3.72 -0.15
C PRO A 84 2.87 2.25 -0.46
N VAL A 85 3.30 1.79 -1.64
CA VAL A 85 3.17 0.40 -2.06
C VAL A 85 3.75 -0.43 -0.94
N CYS A 86 2.90 -1.22 -0.28
CA CYS A 86 3.15 -1.90 0.98
C CYS A 86 4.63 -2.10 1.31
N ALA A 87 5.17 -1.26 2.20
CA ALA A 87 5.85 -1.84 3.35
C ALA A 87 4.71 -2.35 4.25
N CYS A 88 4.26 -3.57 3.99
CA CYS A 88 3.13 -4.20 4.64
C CYS A 88 3.24 -4.12 6.17
N ASP A 89 2.11 -3.92 6.85
CA ASP A 89 1.92 -3.96 8.31
C ASP A 89 2.81 -5.08 8.92
N GLY A 90 3.97 -4.70 9.46
CA GLY A 90 4.93 -5.60 10.10
C GLY A 90 5.48 -6.78 9.29
N THR A 91 5.25 -6.85 7.97
CA THR A 91 5.71 -7.98 7.14
C THR A 91 6.79 -7.48 6.18
N GLN A 92 7.93 -8.14 6.14
CA GLN A 92 9.07 -7.72 5.33
C GLN A 92 8.81 -8.03 3.84
N CYS A 93 8.85 -7.02 2.98
CA CYS A 93 8.86 -7.23 1.52
C CYS A 93 10.29 -7.51 1.06
N PHE A 94 10.51 -8.58 0.30
CA PHE A 94 11.82 -8.93 -0.25
C PHE A 94 11.80 -8.74 -1.77
N SER A 95 12.70 -7.91 -2.27
CA SER A 95 12.92 -7.74 -3.71
C SER A 95 14.34 -8.13 -4.05
N VAL A 96 14.51 -8.91 -5.12
CA VAL A 96 15.82 -9.28 -5.65
C VAL A 96 16.15 -8.32 -6.79
N GLU A 97 17.35 -7.75 -6.77
CA GLU A 97 17.86 -6.90 -7.86
C GLU A 97 18.94 -7.62 -8.64
N PHE A 98 18.96 -7.45 -9.96
CA PHE A 98 19.98 -8.02 -10.83
C PHE A 98 20.38 -7.03 -11.94
N PRO A 99 21.68 -6.89 -12.25
CA PRO A 99 22.14 -5.98 -13.29
C PRO A 99 21.55 -6.35 -14.66
N LYS A 100 20.99 -5.35 -15.36
CA LYS A 100 20.31 -5.58 -16.64
C LYS A 100 21.30 -5.97 -17.75
N ASP A 101 22.53 -5.45 -17.69
CA ASP A 101 23.61 -5.74 -18.64
C ASP A 101 24.02 -7.22 -18.66
N LYS A 102 23.75 -7.96 -17.58
CA LYS A 102 24.10 -9.38 -17.44
C LYS A 102 22.91 -10.32 -17.70
N ALA A 103 21.73 -9.78 -17.99
CA ALA A 103 20.50 -10.56 -18.13
C ALA A 103 19.87 -10.39 -19.51
N ASP A 104 19.57 -11.51 -20.17
CA ASP A 104 18.74 -11.54 -21.37
C ASP A 104 17.26 -11.51 -20.96
N VAL A 105 16.68 -10.31 -20.94
CA VAL A 105 15.29 -10.07 -20.55
C VAL A 105 14.31 -10.81 -21.47
N VAL A 106 14.61 -10.93 -22.77
CA VAL A 106 13.74 -11.60 -23.74
C VAL A 106 13.68 -13.09 -23.45
N LYS A 107 14.83 -13.70 -23.17
CA LYS A 107 14.91 -15.10 -22.76
C LYS A 107 14.24 -15.32 -21.41
N LEU A 108 14.42 -14.40 -20.46
CA LEU A 108 13.83 -14.48 -19.14
C LEU A 108 12.29 -14.46 -19.20
N ARG A 109 11.71 -13.53 -19.96
CA ARG A 109 10.25 -13.48 -20.19
C ARG A 109 9.73 -14.76 -20.82
N LYS A 110 10.40 -15.29 -21.84
CA LYS A 110 10.04 -16.60 -22.44
C LYS A 110 10.07 -17.76 -21.44
N ILE A 111 10.99 -17.75 -20.48
CA ILE A 111 11.04 -18.78 -19.42
C ILE A 111 9.86 -18.62 -18.47
N LEU A 112 9.52 -17.39 -18.08
CA LEU A 112 8.38 -17.11 -17.22
C LEU A 112 7.04 -17.44 -17.90
N ASP A 113 6.90 -17.22 -19.20
CA ASP A 113 5.69 -17.56 -19.94
C ASP A 113 5.49 -19.08 -20.01
N ASN A 114 6.56 -19.83 -20.28
CA ASN A 114 6.49 -21.28 -20.46
C ASN A 114 6.49 -22.07 -19.13
N LYS A 115 7.11 -21.53 -18.08
CA LYS A 115 7.32 -22.23 -16.80
C LYS A 115 6.79 -21.46 -15.60
N GLY A 116 6.03 -20.39 -15.82
CA GLY A 116 5.57 -19.49 -14.76
C GLY A 116 4.80 -20.21 -13.67
N ASP A 117 3.88 -21.11 -14.01
CA ASP A 117 3.10 -21.84 -13.01
C ASP A 117 3.95 -22.79 -12.15
N LEU A 118 4.99 -23.39 -12.72
CA LEU A 118 5.93 -24.21 -11.98
C LEU A 118 6.79 -23.35 -11.04
N ILE A 119 7.26 -22.20 -11.52
CA ILE A 119 8.07 -21.26 -10.74
C ILE A 119 7.23 -20.64 -9.61
N LYS A 120 5.98 -20.23 -9.87
CA LYS A 120 5.03 -19.75 -8.87
C LYS A 120 4.85 -20.77 -7.76
N LYS A 121 4.62 -22.04 -8.10
CA LYS A 121 4.49 -23.13 -7.13
C LYS A 121 5.78 -23.39 -6.34
N ALA A 122 6.94 -23.37 -6.99
CA ALA A 122 8.22 -23.62 -6.35
C ALA A 122 8.62 -22.51 -5.37
N LEU A 123 8.31 -21.26 -5.71
CA LEU A 123 8.62 -20.09 -4.89
C LEU A 123 7.50 -19.74 -3.89
N GLY A 124 6.30 -20.32 -4.03
CA GLY A 124 5.14 -19.99 -3.22
C GLY A 124 4.59 -18.58 -3.48
N VAL A 125 4.71 -18.09 -4.70
CA VAL A 125 4.32 -16.72 -5.10
C VAL A 125 3.15 -16.75 -6.07
N ASN A 126 2.29 -15.73 -6.01
CA ASN A 126 1.10 -15.64 -6.88
C ASN A 126 1.40 -14.96 -8.22
N SER A 127 2.44 -14.12 -8.27
CA SER A 127 2.78 -13.26 -9.40
C SER A 127 4.29 -13.25 -9.66
N LEU A 128 4.69 -13.24 -10.95
CA LEU A 128 6.08 -13.21 -11.40
C LEU A 128 6.34 -11.97 -12.28
N ASN A 129 6.04 -10.79 -11.74
CA ASN A 129 6.28 -9.51 -12.43
C ASN A 129 7.77 -9.16 -12.42
N ILE A 130 8.27 -8.53 -13.49
CA ILE A 130 9.62 -7.97 -13.53
C ILE A 130 9.48 -6.47 -13.77
N LYS A 131 10.10 -5.67 -12.91
CA LYS A 131 10.26 -4.24 -13.15
C LYS A 131 11.63 -4.02 -13.80
N GLU A 132 11.63 -3.29 -14.90
CA GLU A 132 12.86 -2.89 -15.59
C GLU A 132 13.13 -1.43 -15.28
N GLU A 133 14.32 -1.13 -14.76
CA GLU A 133 14.88 0.22 -14.70
C GLU A 133 16.07 0.34 -15.65
N ASP A 134 16.68 1.53 -15.72
CA ASP A 134 17.74 1.85 -16.69
C ASP A 134 18.96 0.92 -16.58
N ASP A 135 19.35 0.51 -15.36
CA ASP A 135 20.55 -0.31 -15.11
C ASP A 135 20.26 -1.66 -14.43
N LYS A 136 19.03 -1.85 -13.95
CA LYS A 136 18.68 -3.00 -13.11
C LYS A 136 17.32 -3.61 -13.42
N LEU A 137 17.23 -4.90 -13.17
CA LEU A 137 15.98 -5.67 -13.13
C LEU A 137 15.62 -5.90 -11.67
N ILE A 138 14.37 -5.61 -11.33
CA ILE A 138 13.84 -5.80 -9.98
C ILE A 138 12.78 -6.89 -10.06
N PHE A 139 12.91 -7.89 -9.18
CA PHE A 139 12.01 -9.03 -9.02
C PHE A 139 11.25 -8.91 -7.69
N PRO A 140 10.09 -8.23 -7.68
CA PRO A 140 9.28 -8.07 -6.48
C PRO A 140 8.33 -9.26 -6.29
N TRP A 141 8.88 -10.49 -6.32
CA TRP A 141 8.08 -11.72 -6.26
C TRP A 141 7.72 -12.13 -4.83
N PHE A 142 8.54 -11.75 -3.85
CA PHE A 142 8.44 -12.26 -2.49
C PHE A 142 7.67 -11.30 -1.59
N GLU A 143 6.35 -11.49 -1.59
CA GLU A 143 5.43 -10.77 -0.70
C GLU A 143 5.34 -11.42 0.71
N GLN A 144 6.00 -12.57 0.91
CA GLN A 144 5.87 -13.37 2.14
C GLN A 144 7.15 -14.14 2.49
N ALA A 145 7.69 -13.84 3.67
CA ALA A 145 8.36 -14.83 4.51
C ALA A 145 7.63 -14.92 5.86
N ASN A 146 6.31 -15.08 5.84
CA ASN A 146 5.60 -15.54 7.02
C ASN A 146 5.65 -17.07 6.99
N GLN A 147 6.62 -17.65 7.71
CA GLN A 147 6.50 -18.99 8.24
C GLN A 147 5.63 -18.89 9.51
N PRO A 148 4.32 -19.18 9.48
CA PRO A 148 3.58 -19.41 10.70
C PRO A 148 4.06 -20.75 11.29
N GLY A 149 5.16 -20.73 12.03
CA GLY A 149 5.75 -21.96 12.58
C GLY A 149 6.94 -21.81 13.52
N LEU A 150 7.56 -20.63 13.65
CA LEU A 150 8.73 -20.42 14.53
C LEU A 150 8.49 -19.42 15.67
N ALA A 151 7.24 -19.24 16.09
CA ALA A 151 6.89 -18.42 17.26
C ALA A 151 6.46 -19.25 18.49
N SER A 152 6.74 -20.56 18.54
CA SER A 152 6.40 -21.40 19.70
C SER A 152 7.50 -22.37 20.09
N TYR A 153 8.68 -21.84 20.43
CA TYR A 153 9.64 -22.51 21.31
C TYR A 153 10.28 -21.43 22.19
N ALA A 154 9.50 -20.93 23.15
CA ALA A 154 9.98 -20.11 24.25
C ALA A 154 9.45 -20.72 25.54
#